data_AF-A0A4R8XY67-F1
#
_entry.id   AF-A0A4R8XY67-F1
#
_cell.length_a   1.000
_cell.length_b   1.000
_cell.length_c   1.000
_cell.angle_alpha   90.00
_cell.angle_beta   90.00
_cell.angle_gamma   90.00
#
_symmetry.space_group_name_H-M   'P 1'
#
loop_
_entity.id
_entity.type
_entity.pdbx_description
1 polymer ?
#
loop_
_entity_poly.entity_id
_entity_poly.type
_entity_poly.pdbx_seq_one_letter_code
_entity_poly.pdbx_strand_id
1 'polypeptide(L)'
;MTDFTSTSTTRAMPLSDQTETLEPFEEPQPQPPAAQSAPKPALRFTTTPGQRTALVVLVGIASLAVAFIVMLLVGVSSESINALAVFVTPVASMVAAYYGITLSIQQVRSERAEKEKAMARADAADAASRETEIWAAQMESGLRVAVAQLTTARIPTDSVTKAAGTPDGFF
;
A
#
# COMPACT_ATOMS: atom_id res chain seq x y z
N MET A 1 32.58 31.77 37.15
CA MET A 1 33.02 32.69 36.09
C MET A 1 32.78 31.98 34.77
N THR A 2 31.54 31.92 34.27
CA THR A 2 30.89 32.93 33.39
C THR A 2 31.85 33.46 32.33
N ASP A 3 31.54 33.22 31.05
CA ASP A 3 30.97 34.28 30.22
C ASP A 3 30.26 33.71 29.00
N PHE A 4 29.00 34.13 28.85
CA PHE A 4 28.20 34.04 27.64
C PHE A 4 28.51 35.27 26.79
N THR A 5 28.68 35.13 25.48
CA THR A 5 28.62 36.28 24.56
C THR A 5 27.79 35.91 23.36
N SER A 6 26.51 36.29 23.42
CA SER A 6 25.64 36.43 22.27
C SER A 6 26.03 37.70 21.50
N THR A 7 26.19 37.61 20.18
CA THR A 7 26.21 38.80 19.32
C THR A 7 25.38 38.50 18.08
N SER A 8 24.12 38.96 18.13
CA SER A 8 23.23 39.06 16.98
C SER A 8 23.80 40.07 15.98
N THR A 9 24.11 39.63 14.76
CA THR A 9 24.43 40.52 13.64
C THR A 9 23.37 40.33 12.54
N THR A 10 22.37 41.20 12.58
CA THR A 10 21.51 41.51 11.42
C THR A 10 22.28 42.48 10.52
N ARG A 11 22.61 42.09 9.29
CA ARG A 11 23.04 43.05 8.26
C ARG A 11 22.76 42.58 6.83
N ALA A 12 21.72 43.21 6.29
CA ALA A 12 21.54 43.73 4.92
C ALA A 12 21.90 42.85 3.70
N MET A 13 20.87 42.52 2.92
CA MET A 13 20.95 42.25 1.48
C MET A 13 21.34 43.54 0.73
N PRO A 14 22.27 43.50 -0.24
CA PRO A 14 22.31 44.46 -1.32
C PRO A 14 21.60 43.89 -2.57
N LEU A 15 20.45 44.51 -2.88
CA LEU A 15 19.82 44.50 -4.18
C LEU A 15 20.69 45.37 -5.11
N SER A 16 21.23 44.80 -6.18
CA SER A 16 21.93 45.57 -7.22
C SER A 16 21.20 45.41 -8.54
N ASP A 17 20.45 46.47 -8.85
CA ASP A 17 20.08 46.92 -10.19
C ASP A 17 21.32 46.90 -11.11
N GLN A 18 21.25 46.14 -12.19
CA GLN A 18 22.01 46.45 -13.40
C GLN A 18 21.03 46.59 -14.55
N THR A 19 20.71 47.85 -14.81
CA THR A 19 20.07 48.35 -16.01
C THR A 19 21.15 48.47 -17.09
N GLU A 20 21.20 47.55 -18.05
CA GLU A 20 21.82 47.81 -19.35
C GLU A 20 20.76 47.70 -20.44
N THR A 21 20.37 48.88 -20.90
CA THR A 21 19.57 49.15 -22.10
C THR A 21 20.44 48.89 -23.33
N LEU A 22 20.08 47.91 -24.15
CA LEU A 22 20.56 47.76 -25.53
C LEU A 22 19.35 47.61 -26.46
N GLU A 23 19.43 48.31 -27.59
CA GLU A 23 18.36 48.63 -28.53
C GLU A 23 17.71 47.41 -29.23
N PRO A 24 16.50 47.58 -29.80
CA PRO A 24 15.68 46.48 -30.30
C PRO A 24 16.24 45.94 -31.62
N PHE A 25 16.73 44.70 -31.59
CA PHE A 25 17.03 43.92 -32.78
C PHE A 25 15.71 43.37 -33.33
N GLU A 26 15.25 43.91 -34.46
CA GLU A 26 14.08 43.42 -35.20
C GLU A 26 14.54 42.35 -36.19
N GLU A 27 14.26 41.08 -35.88
CA GLU A 27 14.35 39.95 -36.83
C GLU A 27 13.53 38.74 -36.31
N PRO A 28 13.15 37.79 -37.19
CA PRO A 28 11.82 37.59 -37.74
C PRO A 28 10.91 36.70 -36.88
N GLN A 29 9.59 36.97 -36.93
CA GLN A 29 8.57 36.17 -36.26
C GLN A 29 8.65 34.67 -36.63
N PRO A 30 8.80 33.76 -35.64
CA PRO A 30 8.57 32.35 -35.85
C PRO A 30 7.08 32.11 -36.09
N GLN A 31 6.76 31.72 -37.32
CA GLN A 31 5.52 31.08 -37.73
C GLN A 31 5.06 30.07 -36.64
N PRO A 32 3.82 30.13 -36.14
CA PRO A 32 3.36 29.17 -35.14
C PRO A 32 3.43 27.76 -35.76
N PRO A 33 4.12 26.79 -35.14
CA PRO A 33 4.13 25.43 -35.64
C PRO A 33 2.68 24.93 -35.62
N ALA A 34 2.23 24.50 -36.80
CA ALA A 34 0.99 23.77 -37.00
C ALA A 34 0.78 22.79 -35.85
N ALA A 35 -0.43 22.77 -35.28
CA ALA A 35 -0.83 21.86 -34.23
C ALA A 35 -0.54 20.41 -34.66
N GLN A 36 0.64 19.91 -34.29
CA GLN A 36 0.98 18.52 -34.37
C GLN A 36 0.00 17.83 -33.42
N SER A 37 -0.92 17.07 -34.01
CA SER A 37 -1.87 16.26 -33.27
C SER A 37 -1.04 15.36 -32.35
N ALA A 38 -1.10 15.65 -31.04
CA ALA A 38 -0.46 14.81 -30.04
C ALA A 38 -0.90 13.36 -30.28
N PRO A 39 0.03 12.39 -30.35
CA PRO A 39 -0.36 10.99 -30.46
C PRO A 39 -1.22 10.68 -29.25
N LYS A 40 -2.49 10.34 -29.52
CA LYS A 40 -3.47 9.87 -28.54
C LYS A 40 -2.74 8.82 -27.69
N PRO A 41 -2.71 8.94 -26.34
CA PRO A 41 -2.04 7.94 -25.52
C PRO A 41 -2.72 6.61 -25.81
N ALA A 42 -2.01 5.71 -26.49
CA ALA A 42 -2.46 4.35 -26.67
C ALA A 42 -2.71 3.83 -25.26
N LEU A 43 -3.99 3.56 -24.95
CA LEU A 43 -4.38 2.94 -23.70
C LEU A 43 -3.61 1.63 -23.61
N ARG A 44 -2.48 1.64 -22.90
CA ARG A 44 -1.77 0.41 -22.56
C ARG A 44 -2.67 -0.25 -21.53
N PHE A 45 -3.60 -1.07 -22.00
CA PHE A 45 -4.34 -1.98 -21.14
C PHE A 45 -3.31 -2.90 -20.50
N THR A 46 -2.86 -2.53 -19.30
CA THR A 46 -2.07 -3.38 -18.43
C THR A 46 -3.00 -4.48 -17.94
N THR A 47 -3.24 -5.45 -18.82
CA THR A 47 -4.05 -6.62 -18.52
C THR A 47 -3.27 -7.45 -17.51
N THR A 48 -3.73 -7.43 -16.27
CA THR A 48 -3.26 -8.35 -15.23
C THR A 48 -3.48 -9.79 -15.70
N PRO A 49 -2.65 -10.75 -15.27
CA PRO A 49 -2.75 -12.14 -15.71
C PRO A 49 -4.16 -12.72 -15.53
N GLY A 50 -4.90 -12.33 -14.49
CA GLY A 50 -6.30 -12.71 -14.30
C GLY A 50 -7.26 -12.17 -15.39
N GLN A 51 -7.07 -10.93 -15.84
CA GLN A 51 -7.90 -10.33 -16.90
C GLN A 51 -7.64 -10.97 -18.27
N ARG A 52 -6.38 -11.35 -18.56
CA ARG A 52 -6.04 -12.09 -19.78
C ARG A 52 -6.73 -13.45 -19.81
N THR A 53 -6.76 -14.15 -18.67
CA THR A 53 -7.44 -15.45 -18.56
C THR A 53 -8.94 -15.32 -18.76
N ALA A 54 -9.58 -14.35 -18.09
CA ALA A 54 -11.01 -14.10 -18.28
C ALA A 54 -11.33 -13.81 -19.75
N LEU A 55 -10.47 -13.05 -20.44
CA LEU A 55 -10.60 -12.81 -21.88
C LEU A 55 -10.42 -14.08 -22.72
N VAL A 56 -9.41 -14.92 -22.45
CA VAL A 56 -9.20 -16.18 -23.19
C VAL A 56 -10.39 -17.13 -23.02
N VAL A 57 -10.92 -17.26 -21.81
CA VAL A 57 -12.10 -18.09 -21.54
C VAL A 57 -13.33 -17.53 -22.25
N LEU A 58 -13.54 -16.21 -22.21
CA LEU A 58 -14.66 -15.55 -22.87
C LEU A 58 -14.57 -15.70 -24.39
N VAL A 59 -13.37 -15.53 -24.98
CA VAL A 59 -13.12 -15.78 -26.40
C VAL A 59 -13.34 -17.26 -26.74
N GLY A 60 -12.91 -18.19 -25.87
CA GLY A 60 -13.15 -19.61 -26.03
C GLY A 60 -14.64 -19.95 -26.08
N ILE A 61 -15.42 -19.50 -25.10
CA ILE A 61 -16.88 -19.69 -25.05
C ILE A 61 -17.56 -19.05 -26.26
N ALA A 62 -17.18 -17.82 -26.61
CA ALA A 62 -17.72 -17.13 -27.78
C ALA A 62 -17.40 -17.89 -29.08
N SER A 63 -16.18 -18.41 -29.23
CA SER A 63 -15.78 -19.19 -30.40
C SER A 63 -16.57 -20.50 -30.52
N LEU A 64 -16.81 -21.20 -29.40
CA LEU A 64 -17.64 -22.41 -29.38
C LEU A 64 -19.10 -22.09 -29.74
N ALA A 65 -19.65 -20.99 -29.21
CA ALA A 65 -21.01 -20.56 -29.52
C ALA A 65 -21.17 -20.22 -31.00
N VAL A 66 -20.21 -19.50 -31.59
CA VAL A 66 -20.20 -19.20 -33.04
C VAL A 66 -20.09 -20.48 -33.86
N ALA A 67 -19.18 -21.38 -33.49
CA ALA A 67 -19.02 -22.66 -34.18
C ALA A 67 -20.33 -23.49 -34.13
N PHE A 68 -21.01 -23.52 -32.99
CA PHE A 68 -22.30 -24.18 -32.83
C PHE A 68 -23.40 -23.56 -33.70
N ILE A 69 -23.49 -22.23 -33.77
CA ILE A 69 -24.45 -21.53 -34.64
C ILE A 69 -24.19 -21.87 -36.12
N VAL A 70 -22.93 -21.84 -36.55
CA VAL A 70 -22.57 -22.23 -37.93
C VAL A 70 -22.95 -23.68 -38.20
N MET A 71 -22.76 -24.57 -37.22
CA MET A 71 -23.11 -25.98 -37.35
C MET A 71 -24.63 -26.21 -37.51
N LEU A 72 -25.45 -25.45 -36.79
CA LEU A 72 -26.91 -25.46 -36.97
C LEU A 72 -27.33 -24.97 -38.37
N LEU A 73 -26.66 -23.95 -38.89
CA LEU A 73 -26.96 -23.40 -40.22
C LEU A 73 -26.55 -24.34 -41.37
N VAL A 74 -25.47 -25.10 -41.19
CA VAL A 74 -24.93 -26.01 -42.21
C VAL A 74 -25.60 -27.39 -42.18
N GLY A 75 -26.33 -27.74 -41.09
CA GLY A 75 -27.03 -29.02 -40.99
C GLY A 75 -26.08 -30.21 -40.87
N VAL A 76 -25.03 -30.07 -40.04
CA VAL A 76 -23.99 -31.09 -39.88
C VAL A 76 -24.51 -32.31 -39.10
N SER A 77 -24.12 -33.53 -39.51
CA SER A 77 -24.53 -34.77 -38.84
C SER A 77 -23.90 -34.92 -37.44
N SER A 78 -24.60 -35.66 -36.56
CA SER A 78 -24.19 -35.92 -35.17
C SER A 78 -22.83 -36.60 -35.03
N GLU A 79 -22.38 -37.32 -36.06
CA GLU A 79 -21.11 -38.04 -36.08
C GLU A 79 -19.91 -37.07 -36.11
N SER A 80 -20.05 -35.94 -36.81
CA SER A 80 -19.02 -34.90 -36.89
C SER A 80 -18.89 -34.12 -35.57
N ILE A 81 -20.02 -33.92 -34.87
CA ILE A 81 -20.04 -33.31 -33.52
C ILE A 81 -19.25 -34.19 -32.56
N ASN A 82 -19.51 -35.49 -32.59
CA ASN A 82 -18.85 -36.44 -31.69
C ASN A 82 -17.34 -36.52 -31.97
N ALA A 83 -16.94 -36.50 -33.24
CA ALA A 83 -15.53 -36.45 -33.62
C ALA A 83 -14.83 -35.18 -33.10
N LEU A 84 -15.48 -34.01 -33.20
CA LEU A 84 -14.93 -32.76 -32.68
C LEU A 84 -14.76 -32.80 -31.15
N ALA A 85 -15.72 -33.38 -30.43
CA ALA A 85 -15.64 -33.50 -28.97
C ALA A 85 -14.38 -34.27 -28.54
N VAL A 86 -14.05 -35.36 -29.23
CA VAL A 86 -12.84 -36.17 -28.93
C VAL A 86 -11.55 -35.36 -29.06
N PHE A 87 -11.49 -34.38 -29.96
CA PHE A 87 -10.32 -33.50 -30.10
C PHE A 87 -10.32 -32.32 -29.11
N VAL A 88 -11.50 -31.79 -28.78
CA VAL A 88 -11.61 -30.60 -27.90
C VAL A 88 -11.46 -30.96 -26.43
N THR A 89 -11.96 -32.12 -26.00
CA THR A 89 -11.97 -32.53 -24.59
C THR A 89 -10.55 -32.57 -23.96
N PRO A 90 -9.52 -33.14 -24.59
CA PRO A 90 -8.17 -33.14 -24.02
C PRO A 90 -7.57 -31.73 -23.88
N VAL A 91 -7.79 -30.87 -24.87
CA VAL A 91 -7.29 -29.47 -24.85
C VAL A 91 -7.95 -28.70 -23.71
N ALA A 92 -9.27 -28.82 -23.57
CA ALA A 92 -10.01 -28.19 -22.48
C ALA A 92 -9.58 -28.71 -21.09
N SER A 93 -9.35 -30.03 -20.97
CA SER A 93 -8.88 -30.66 -19.74
C SER A 93 -7.49 -30.16 -19.32
N MET A 94 -6.56 -30.05 -20.27
CA MET A 94 -5.21 -29.56 -19.99
C MET A 94 -5.21 -28.11 -19.51
N VAL A 95 -6.02 -27.26 -20.14
CA VAL A 95 -6.21 -25.86 -19.72
C VAL A 95 -6.83 -25.80 -18.32
N ALA A 96 -7.90 -26.55 -18.07
CA ALA A 96 -8.55 -26.60 -16.76
C ALA A 96 -7.59 -27.07 -15.65
N ALA A 97 -6.76 -28.08 -15.92
CA ALA A 97 -5.77 -28.58 -14.98
C ALA A 97 -4.68 -27.55 -14.68
N TYR A 98 -4.09 -26.94 -15.72
CA TYR A 98 -3.07 -25.91 -15.57
C TYR A 98 -3.54 -24.75 -14.70
N TYR A 99 -4.76 -24.27 -14.96
CA TYR A 99 -5.33 -23.15 -14.21
C TYR A 99 -5.86 -23.54 -12.84
N GLY A 100 -6.44 -24.74 -12.67
CA GLY A 100 -6.86 -25.26 -11.38
C GLY A 100 -5.69 -25.37 -10.39
N ILE A 101 -4.52 -25.82 -10.86
CA ILE A 101 -3.30 -25.87 -10.06
C ILE A 101 -2.75 -24.46 -9.77
N THR A 102 -2.78 -23.57 -10.75
CA THR A 102 -2.29 -22.19 -10.55
C THR A 102 -3.12 -21.44 -9.52
N LEU A 103 -4.44 -21.61 -9.54
CA LEU A 103 -5.35 -20.95 -8.60
C LEU A 103 -5.18 -21.49 -7.17
N SER A 104 -5.01 -22.81 -7.02
CA SER A 104 -4.81 -23.42 -5.70
C SER A 104 -3.50 -22.96 -5.04
N ILE A 105 -2.43 -22.78 -5.82
CA ILE A 105 -1.17 -22.21 -5.33
C ILE A 105 -1.33 -20.76 -4.88
N GLN A 106 -2.08 -19.96 -5.64
CA GLN A 106 -2.32 -18.55 -5.28
C GLN A 106 -3.13 -18.44 -3.99
N GLN A 107 -4.13 -19.30 -3.80
CA GLN A 107 -4.95 -19.34 -2.59
C GLN A 107 -4.11 -19.67 -1.34
N VAL A 108 -3.26 -20.71 -1.39
CA VAL A 108 -2.40 -21.06 -0.26
C VAL A 108 -1.41 -19.94 0.04
N ARG A 109 -0.91 -19.24 -0.99
CA ARG A 109 -0.03 -18.08 -0.81
C ARG A 109 -0.74 -16.91 -0.15
N SER A 110 -1.97 -16.58 -0.56
CA SER A 110 -2.74 -15.51 0.07
C SER A 110 -3.08 -15.85 1.52
N GLU A 111 -3.49 -17.09 1.79
CA GLU A 111 -3.76 -17.55 3.16
C GLU A 111 -2.52 -17.48 4.06
N ARG A 112 -1.34 -17.84 3.53
CA ARG A 112 -0.08 -17.68 4.27
C ARG A 112 0.28 -16.23 4.52
N ALA A 113 0.12 -15.35 3.53
CA ALA A 113 0.40 -13.92 3.69
C ALA A 113 -0.51 -13.25 4.71
N GLU A 114 -1.78 -13.65 4.76
CA GLU A 114 -2.74 -13.17 5.77
C GLU A 114 -2.39 -13.66 7.17
N LYS A 115 -1.97 -14.92 7.32
CA LYS A 115 -1.50 -15.48 8.59
C LYS A 115 -0.23 -14.81 9.09
N GLU A 116 0.77 -14.64 8.22
CA GLU A 116 2.02 -13.93 8.53
C GLU A 116 1.73 -12.51 9.04
N LYS A 117 0.83 -11.79 8.36
CA LYS A 117 0.43 -10.43 8.76
C LYS A 117 -0.30 -10.42 10.10
N ALA A 118 -1.10 -11.44 10.40
CA ALA A 118 -1.75 -11.57 11.70
C ALA A 118 -0.75 -11.84 12.83
N MET A 119 0.22 -12.74 12.60
CA MET A 119 1.30 -13.02 13.55
C MET A 119 2.15 -11.78 13.81
N ALA A 120 2.54 -11.05 12.76
CA ALA A 120 3.29 -9.80 12.90
C ALA A 120 2.54 -8.73 13.72
N ARG A 121 1.20 -8.68 13.64
CA ARG A 121 0.40 -7.77 14.49
C ARG A 121 0.34 -8.23 15.94
N ALA A 122 0.26 -9.55 16.19
CA ALA A 122 0.28 -10.10 17.54
C ALA A 122 1.66 -9.86 18.19
N ASP A 123 2.74 -10.14 17.48
CA ASP A 123 4.10 -9.90 17.97
C ASP A 123 4.35 -8.40 18.26
N ALA A 124 3.82 -7.51 17.43
CA ALA A 124 3.91 -6.07 17.67
C ALA A 124 3.12 -5.63 18.90
N ALA A 125 1.95 -6.24 19.16
CA ALA A 125 1.17 -5.96 20.36
C ALA A 125 1.85 -6.48 21.64
N ASP A 126 2.43 -7.68 21.57
CA ASP A 126 3.18 -8.28 22.69
C ASP A 126 4.44 -7.47 23.02
N ALA A 127 5.17 -7.00 22.01
CA ALA A 127 6.30 -6.11 22.19
C ALA A 127 5.87 -4.80 22.87
N ALA A 128 4.80 -4.17 22.38
CA ALA A 128 4.25 -2.95 22.97
C ALA A 128 3.75 -3.15 24.42
N SER A 129 3.17 -4.30 24.75
CA SER A 129 2.75 -4.63 26.13
C SER A 129 3.94 -4.71 27.07
N ARG A 130 5.01 -5.41 26.65
CA ARG A 130 6.24 -5.54 27.45
C ARG A 130 6.91 -4.18 27.69
N GLU A 131 6.95 -3.33 26.67
CA GLU A 131 7.44 -1.96 26.81
C GLU A 131 6.58 -1.17 27.81
N THR A 132 5.25 -1.30 27.72
CA THR A 132 4.31 -0.63 28.64
C THR A 132 4.51 -1.09 30.09
N GLU A 133 4.75 -2.37 30.32
CA GLU A 133 5.06 -2.91 31.65
C GLU A 133 6.36 -2.35 32.22
N ILE A 134 7.39 -2.18 31.39
CA ILE A 134 8.68 -1.58 31.80
C ILE A 134 8.47 -0.10 32.18
N TRP A 135 7.72 0.65 31.37
CA TRP A 135 7.39 2.04 31.69
C TRP A 135 6.54 2.17 32.95
N ALA A 136 5.58 1.27 33.16
CA ALA A 136 4.74 1.23 34.35
C ALA A 136 5.58 0.94 35.60
N ALA A 137 6.48 -0.04 35.55
CA ALA A 137 7.37 -0.37 36.67
C ALA A 137 8.31 0.81 37.04
N GLN A 138 8.79 1.55 36.04
CA GLN A 138 9.62 2.74 36.29
C GLN A 138 8.81 3.88 36.94
N MET A 139 7.59 4.13 36.44
CA MET A 139 6.68 5.12 37.02
C MET A 139 6.29 4.75 38.46
N GLU A 140 6.02 3.47 38.72
CA GLU A 140 5.71 2.97 40.06
C GLU A 140 6.89 3.17 41.02
N SER A 141 8.11 2.80 40.61
CA SER A 141 9.31 3.03 41.42
C SER A 141 9.55 4.52 41.71
N GLY A 142 9.34 5.40 40.72
CA GLY A 142 9.45 6.85 40.91
C GLY A 142 8.40 7.39 41.89
N LEU A 143 7.18 6.86 41.82
CA LEU A 143 6.09 7.21 42.72
C LEU A 143 6.36 6.74 44.16
N ARG A 144 6.87 5.51 44.37
CA ARG A 144 7.26 5.02 45.71
C ARG A 144 8.30 5.92 46.36
N VAL A 145 9.29 6.38 45.60
CA VAL A 145 10.34 7.29 46.07
C VAL A 145 9.77 8.66 46.43
N ALA A 146 8.86 9.20 45.61
CA ALA A 146 8.21 10.49 45.88
C ALA A 146 7.33 10.44 47.14
N VAL A 147 6.58 9.34 47.35
CA VAL A 147 5.80 9.11 48.57
C VAL A 147 6.71 9.06 49.79
N ALA A 148 7.80 8.29 49.75
CA ALA A 148 8.76 8.21 50.85
C ALA A 148 9.38 9.57 51.24
N GLN A 149 9.66 10.43 50.25
CA GLN A 149 10.14 11.80 50.48
C GLN A 149 9.08 12.68 51.15
N LEU A 150 7.83 12.63 50.68
CA LEU A 150 6.70 13.38 51.28
C LEU A 150 6.43 12.94 52.72
N THR A 151 6.46 11.64 52.98
CA THR A 151 6.32 11.08 54.34
C THR A 151 7.44 11.56 55.26
N THR A 152 8.69 11.62 54.77
CA THR A 152 9.84 12.16 55.52
C THR A 152 9.65 13.65 55.85
N ALA A 153 9.05 14.41 54.94
CA ALA A 153 8.70 15.82 55.13
C ALA A 153 7.41 16.04 55.96
N ARG A 154 6.75 14.98 56.44
CA ARG A 154 5.44 14.99 57.12
C ARG A 154 4.31 15.66 56.31
N ILE A 155 4.37 15.57 54.99
CA ILE A 155 3.30 16.05 54.10
C ILE A 155 2.33 14.88 53.85
N PRO A 156 1.00 15.08 53.96
CA PRO A 156 0.03 14.01 53.74
C PRO A 156 0.07 13.49 52.29
N THR A 157 0.01 12.17 52.12
CA THR A 157 0.17 11.48 50.82
C THR A 157 -1.14 10.96 50.23
N ASP A 158 -2.28 11.11 50.90
CA ASP A 158 -3.61 10.62 50.45
C ASP A 158 -4.02 11.11 49.06
N SER A 159 -3.66 12.35 48.71
CA SER A 159 -3.93 12.92 47.39
C SER A 159 -3.12 12.25 46.29
N VAL A 160 -1.92 11.76 46.60
CA VAL A 160 -1.01 11.08 45.67
C VAL A 160 -1.47 9.63 45.44
N THR A 161 -1.85 8.91 46.51
CA THR A 161 -2.42 7.56 46.42
C THR A 161 -3.71 7.54 45.59
N LYS A 162 -4.57 8.54 45.81
CA LYS A 162 -5.83 8.69 45.07
C LYS A 162 -5.61 9.07 43.60
N ALA A 163 -4.62 9.91 43.30
CA ALA A 163 -4.29 10.30 41.92
C ALA A 163 -3.63 9.17 41.13
N ALA A 164 -2.87 8.29 41.80
CA ALA A 164 -2.24 7.13 41.19
C ALA A 164 -3.20 5.94 40.96
N GLY A 165 -4.42 5.99 41.52
CA GLY A 165 -5.41 4.91 41.39
C GLY A 165 -5.02 3.62 42.09
N THR A 166 -4.03 3.66 42.99
CA THR A 166 -3.58 2.53 43.80
C THR A 166 -4.41 2.38 45.09
N PRO A 167 -4.61 1.16 45.61
CA PRO A 167 -5.34 0.94 46.87
C PRO A 167 -4.74 1.71 48.06
N ASP A 168 -5.57 2.08 49.03
CA ASP A 168 -5.13 2.76 50.25
C ASP A 168 -4.10 1.89 51.01
N GLY A 169 -2.90 2.45 51.24
CA GLY A 169 -1.79 1.76 51.91
C GLY A 169 -0.86 0.94 51.00
N PHE A 170 -0.92 1.10 49.67
CA PHE A 170 -0.04 0.39 48.72
C PHE A 170 1.45 0.80 48.79
N PHE A 171 1.74 2.03 49.20
CA PHE A 171 3.09 2.60 49.27
C PHE A 171 3.66 2.64 50.68
#